data_AF-A0A383CXF9-F1
#
_entry.id   AF-A0A383CXF9-F1
#
_cell.length_a   1.000
_cell.length_b   1.000
_cell.length_c   1.000
_cell.angle_alpha   90.00
_cell.angle_beta   90.00
_cell.angle_gamma   90.00
#
_symmetry.space_group_name_H-M   'P 1'
#
loop_
_entity.id
_entity.type
_entity.pdbx_description
1 polymer ?
#
loop_
_entity_poly.entity_id
_entity_poly.type
_entity_poly.pdbx_seq_one_letter_code
_entity_poly.pdbx_strand_id
1 'polypeptide(L)'
;MKKTTRIILLILGLALFAWFIQRTGWDDIRGTFETLGWFGLVVLIPYTIVFTIDTIGWRFTFGPTALKGIPFHVIWKIRLVGESINNVIPSMYVGGEAAKIYLLKRRNVTVITATSAAVRSKTAQSVAQSTFIAMGAIVTAFTLPAEHVGMKWAFVGMAIIGFTVMVLLFKIQKHGMFTTILGWVRKLGFKLQSLVSKEEKLRELDDQIYEFYNRDQKYFRWCTFTYLIG
;
A
#
# COMPACT_ATOMS: atom_id res chain seq x y z
N MET A 1 3.13 6.38 -23.28
CA MET A 1 4.14 7.47 -23.33
C MET A 1 5.08 7.20 -24.50
N LYS A 2 5.42 8.22 -25.30
CA LYS A 2 6.46 8.08 -26.33
C LYS A 2 7.82 7.84 -25.65
N LYS A 3 8.69 7.01 -26.25
CA LYS A 3 10.01 6.64 -25.71
C LYS A 3 10.84 7.89 -25.33
N THR A 4 10.75 8.93 -26.15
CA THR A 4 11.39 10.24 -25.95
C THR A 4 10.96 10.92 -24.64
N THR A 5 9.67 10.95 -24.32
CA THR A 5 9.17 11.58 -23.09
C THR A 5 9.69 10.87 -21.84
N ARG A 6 9.78 9.53 -21.87
CA ARG A 6 10.35 8.75 -20.75
C ARG A 6 11.82 9.08 -20.54
N ILE A 7 12.59 9.22 -21.62
CA ILE A 7 14.02 9.58 -21.56
C ILE A 7 14.20 11.00 -21.03
N ILE A 8 13.42 11.96 -21.50
CA ILE A 8 13.47 13.35 -21.00
C ILE A 8 13.18 13.40 -19.50
N LEU A 9 12.11 12.74 -19.05
CA LEU A 9 11.77 12.69 -17.62
C LEU A 9 12.85 12.01 -16.78
N LEU A 10 13.49 10.96 -17.31
CA LEU A 10 14.60 10.29 -16.64
C LEU A 10 15.81 11.22 -16.50
N ILE A 11 16.20 11.91 -17.58
CA ILE A 11 17.31 12.88 -17.56
C ILE A 11 17.01 13.99 -16.57
N LEU A 12 15.79 14.53 -16.60
CA LEU A 12 15.38 15.62 -15.71
C LEU A 12 15.38 15.18 -14.24
N GLY A 13 14.91 13.95 -13.96
CA GLY A 13 14.98 13.36 -12.62
C GLY A 13 16.41 13.15 -12.13
N LEU A 14 17.30 12.65 -13.00
CA LEU A 14 18.73 12.48 -12.66
C LEU A 14 19.43 13.81 -12.46
N ALA A 15 19.12 14.83 -13.28
CA ALA A 15 19.65 16.18 -13.13
C ALA A 15 19.19 16.80 -11.80
N LEU A 16 17.92 16.63 -11.43
CA LEU A 16 17.38 17.12 -10.17
C LEU A 16 17.99 16.39 -8.96
N PHE A 17 18.23 15.08 -9.08
CA PHE A 17 18.93 14.30 -8.06
C PHE A 17 20.39 14.76 -7.89
N ALA A 18 21.12 14.96 -8.98
CA ALA A 18 22.49 15.48 -8.96
C ALA A 18 22.55 16.89 -8.37
N TRP A 19 21.60 17.75 -8.73
CA TRP A 19 21.45 19.09 -8.15
C TRP A 19 21.21 19.03 -6.63
N PHE A 20 20.39 18.08 -6.17
CA PHE A 20 20.14 17.88 -4.74
C PHE A 20 21.42 17.48 -4.00
N ILE A 21 22.20 16.53 -4.55
CA ILE A 21 23.50 16.13 -3.97
C ILE A 21 24.47 17.32 -3.89
N GLN A 22 24.57 18.11 -4.96
CA GLN A 22 25.42 19.30 -4.97
C GLN A 22 24.96 20.34 -3.94
N ARG A 23 23.64 20.51 -3.78
CA ARG A 23 23.08 21.48 -2.83
C ARG A 23 23.24 21.05 -1.38
N THR A 24 23.13 19.75 -1.10
CA THR A 24 23.36 19.18 0.23
C THR A 24 24.84 19.12 0.59
N GLY A 25 25.74 19.03 -0.40
CA GLY A 25 27.18 18.91 -0.19
C GLY A 25 27.59 17.45 -0.02
N TRP A 26 28.59 17.02 -0.79
CA TRP A 26 29.09 15.63 -0.73
C TRP A 26 29.72 15.28 0.62
N ASP A 27 30.47 16.23 1.19
CA ASP A 27 31.16 16.04 2.46
C ASP A 27 30.17 15.91 3.63
N ASP A 28 29.06 16.64 3.61
CA ASP A 28 27.99 16.55 4.62
C ASP A 28 27.26 15.20 4.55
N ILE A 29 26.97 14.72 3.33
CA ILE A 29 26.36 13.39 3.12
C ILE A 29 27.30 12.32 3.66
N ARG A 30 28.58 12.37 3.28
CA ARG A 30 29.58 11.40 3.71
C ARG A 30 29.78 11.43 5.22
N GLY A 31 29.93 12.62 5.82
CA GLY A 31 30.08 12.80 7.26
C GLY A 31 28.88 12.25 8.02
N THR A 32 27.66 12.39 7.48
CA THR A 32 26.45 11.79 8.08
C THR A 32 26.52 10.26 8.06
N PHE A 33 26.91 9.64 6.94
CA PHE A 33 27.08 8.18 6.86
C PHE A 33 28.19 7.67 7.77
N GLU A 34 29.30 8.38 7.88
CA GLU A 34 30.41 8.04 8.78
C GLU A 34 30.00 8.14 10.25
N THR A 35 29.21 9.18 10.61
CA THR A 35 28.65 9.35 11.96
C THR A 35 27.65 8.25 12.30
N LEU A 36 26.80 7.86 11.34
CA LEU A 36 25.85 6.78 11.52
C LEU A 36 26.54 5.42 11.66
N GLY A 37 27.64 5.21 10.91
CA GLY A 37 28.49 4.03 10.96
C GLY A 37 27.72 2.71 11.00
N TRP A 38 28.14 1.79 11.86
CA TRP A 38 27.45 0.51 12.09
C TRP A 38 26.11 0.68 12.82
N PHE A 39 25.89 1.79 13.52
CA PHE A 39 24.60 2.08 14.16
C PHE A 39 23.47 2.24 13.13
N GLY A 40 23.78 2.53 11.86
CA GLY A 40 22.79 2.49 10.79
C GLY A 40 22.06 1.15 10.67
N LEU A 41 22.71 0.03 11.04
CA LEU A 41 22.06 -1.29 11.04
C LEU A 41 20.98 -1.42 12.11
N VAL A 42 21.01 -0.61 13.17
CA VAL A 42 19.97 -0.60 14.21
C VAL A 42 18.61 -0.26 13.61
N VAL A 43 18.56 0.50 12.50
CA VAL A 43 17.31 0.82 11.79
C VAL A 43 16.60 -0.43 11.25
N LEU A 44 17.32 -1.54 11.06
CA LEU A 44 16.73 -2.81 10.63
C LEU A 44 15.84 -3.42 11.73
N ILE A 45 16.06 -3.08 13.00
CA ILE A 45 15.26 -3.58 14.12
C ILE A 45 13.82 -3.07 14.05
N PRO A 46 13.54 -1.76 14.09
CA PRO A 46 12.17 -1.25 13.97
C PRO A 46 11.57 -1.63 12.62
N TYR A 47 12.35 -1.63 11.53
CA TYR A 47 11.86 -2.09 10.23
C TYR A 47 11.37 -3.54 10.28
N THR A 48 12.14 -4.44 10.88
CA THR A 48 11.76 -5.86 11.01
C THR A 48 10.54 -6.04 11.89
N ILE A 49 10.42 -5.27 12.98
CA ILE A 49 9.26 -5.29 13.88
C ILE A 49 8.00 -4.87 13.11
N VAL A 50 8.03 -3.69 12.50
CA VAL A 50 6.93 -3.15 11.69
C VAL A 50 6.56 -4.13 10.58
N PHE A 51 7.54 -4.60 9.82
CA PHE A 51 7.34 -5.54 8.73
C PHE A 51 6.70 -6.87 9.19
N THR A 52 7.05 -7.31 10.40
CA THR A 52 6.46 -8.52 11.00
C THR A 52 5.01 -8.28 11.43
N ILE A 53 4.70 -7.15 12.06
CA ILE A 53 3.34 -6.76 12.41
C ILE A 53 2.47 -6.64 11.16
N ASP A 54 2.98 -5.99 10.12
CA ASP A 54 2.39 -5.90 8.79
C ASP A 54 2.10 -7.27 8.17
N THR A 55 3.02 -8.22 8.33
CA THR A 55 2.85 -9.60 7.85
C THR A 55 1.73 -10.31 8.62
N ILE A 56 1.61 -10.05 9.92
CA ILE A 56 0.50 -10.56 10.74
C ILE A 56 -0.83 -9.96 10.27
N GLY A 57 -0.89 -8.64 10.06
CA GLY A 57 -2.05 -7.95 9.50
C GLY A 57 -2.45 -8.51 8.13
N TRP A 58 -1.46 -8.74 7.25
CA TRP A 58 -1.67 -9.38 5.97
C TRP A 58 -2.24 -10.80 6.10
N ARG A 59 -1.77 -11.59 7.08
CA ARG A 59 -2.28 -12.94 7.33
C ARG A 59 -3.77 -12.94 7.71
N PHE A 60 -4.22 -11.93 8.46
CA PHE A 60 -5.63 -11.78 8.82
C PHE A 60 -6.54 -11.43 7.65
N THR A 61 -5.99 -11.01 6.50
CA THR A 61 -6.80 -10.83 5.29
C THR A 61 -7.09 -12.14 4.58
N PHE A 62 -6.46 -13.25 4.95
CA PHE A 62 -6.79 -14.56 4.40
C PHE A 62 -7.93 -15.21 5.19
N GLY A 63 -8.78 -15.99 4.50
CA GLY A 63 -9.80 -16.79 5.19
C GLY A 63 -9.17 -17.86 6.11
N PRO A 64 -9.90 -18.38 7.11
CA PRO A 64 -9.35 -19.29 8.14
C PRO A 64 -8.63 -20.53 7.60
N THR A 65 -9.06 -21.03 6.45
CA THR A 65 -8.51 -22.23 5.80
C THR A 65 -7.51 -21.92 4.69
N ALA A 66 -7.45 -20.68 4.20
CA ALA A 66 -6.70 -20.31 3.00
C ALA A 66 -5.18 -20.43 3.15
N LEU A 67 -4.66 -20.33 4.37
CA LEU A 67 -3.24 -20.47 4.69
C LEU A 67 -2.95 -21.72 5.53
N LYS A 68 -3.90 -22.66 5.60
CA LYS A 68 -3.75 -23.88 6.40
C LYS A 68 -2.53 -24.67 5.89
N GLY A 69 -1.58 -24.93 6.79
CA GLY A 69 -0.33 -25.65 6.48
C GLY A 69 0.83 -24.79 5.95
N ILE A 70 0.64 -23.47 5.77
CA ILE A 70 1.73 -22.57 5.39
C ILE A 70 2.33 -21.92 6.65
N PRO A 71 3.61 -22.16 6.96
CA PRO A 71 4.21 -21.59 8.17
C PRO A 71 4.45 -20.09 8.00
N PHE A 72 4.41 -19.34 9.11
CA PHE A 72 4.51 -17.88 9.11
C PHE A 72 5.77 -17.36 8.40
N HIS A 73 6.92 -18.00 8.61
CA HIS A 73 8.18 -17.59 7.98
C HIS A 73 8.13 -17.64 6.43
N VAL A 74 7.30 -18.52 5.85
CA VAL A 74 7.09 -18.58 4.39
C VAL A 74 6.28 -17.38 3.94
N ILE A 75 5.21 -17.04 4.66
CA ILE A 75 4.38 -15.86 4.37
C ILE A 75 5.22 -14.59 4.47
N TRP A 76 6.03 -14.49 5.52
CA TRP A 76 6.96 -13.38 5.73
C TRP A 76 7.96 -13.23 4.57
N LYS A 77 8.57 -14.33 4.12
CA LYS A 77 9.48 -14.32 2.94
C LYS A 77 8.74 -13.93 1.65
N ILE A 78 7.52 -14.42 1.44
CA ILE A 78 6.72 -14.06 0.27
C ILE A 78 6.43 -12.56 0.27
N ARG A 79 6.03 -11.99 1.42
CA ARG A 79 5.84 -10.55 1.55
C ARG A 79 7.14 -9.80 1.27
N LEU A 80 8.27 -10.28 1.82
CA LEU A 80 9.58 -9.62 1.66
C LEU A 80 9.97 -9.53 0.19
N VAL A 81 9.81 -10.62 -0.56
CA VAL A 81 10.06 -10.63 -2.01
C VAL A 81 9.13 -9.63 -2.73
N GLY A 82 7.84 -9.64 -2.41
CA GLY A 82 6.88 -8.71 -3.01
C GLY A 82 7.22 -7.25 -2.76
N GLU A 83 7.49 -6.88 -1.52
CA GLU A 83 7.83 -5.50 -1.16
C GLU A 83 9.20 -5.08 -1.70
N SER A 84 10.17 -6.00 -1.76
CA SER A 84 11.47 -5.73 -2.40
C SER A 84 11.29 -5.41 -3.88
N ILE A 85 10.44 -6.15 -4.59
CA ILE A 85 10.13 -5.86 -6.00
C ILE A 85 9.42 -4.51 -6.14
N ASN A 86 8.46 -4.20 -5.25
CA ASN A 86 7.75 -2.93 -5.29
C ASN A 86 8.65 -1.72 -5.02
N ASN A 87 9.66 -1.88 -4.17
CA ASN A 87 10.60 -0.81 -3.82
C ASN A 87 11.67 -0.59 -4.89
N VAL A 88 12.07 -1.63 -5.62
CA VAL A 88 13.12 -1.55 -6.65
C VAL A 88 12.55 -1.26 -8.03
N ILE A 89 11.42 -1.87 -8.38
CA ILE A 89 10.84 -1.78 -9.73
C ILE A 89 9.71 -0.75 -9.75
N PRO A 90 9.80 0.31 -10.58
CA PRO A 90 8.76 1.34 -10.71
C PRO A 90 7.56 0.82 -11.52
N SER A 91 6.90 -0.21 -10.99
CA SER A 91 5.78 -0.94 -11.60
C SER A 91 4.42 -0.55 -11.00
N MET A 92 4.36 0.56 -10.24
CA MET A 92 3.16 1.00 -9.53
C MET A 92 2.59 -0.12 -8.63
N TYR A 93 3.47 -0.79 -7.88
CA TYR A 93 3.14 -1.92 -7.00
C TYR A 93 2.60 -3.18 -7.70
N VAL A 94 2.43 -3.19 -9.03
CA VAL A 94 1.88 -4.35 -9.76
C VAL A 94 2.84 -5.55 -9.73
N GLY A 95 4.14 -5.29 -9.88
CA GLY A 95 5.16 -6.34 -9.96
C GLY A 95 5.24 -7.18 -8.68
N GLY A 96 5.29 -6.52 -7.51
CA GLY A 96 5.38 -7.21 -6.24
C GLY A 96 4.11 -7.94 -5.84
N GLU A 97 2.93 -7.39 -6.18
CA GLU A 97 1.66 -8.10 -5.97
C GLU A 97 1.55 -9.35 -6.86
N ALA A 98 1.94 -9.26 -8.13
CA ALA A 98 2.00 -10.41 -9.02
C ALA A 98 2.96 -11.50 -8.51
N ALA A 99 4.12 -11.10 -7.98
CA ALA A 99 5.06 -12.03 -7.37
C ALA A 99 4.49 -12.72 -6.12
N LYS A 100 3.81 -11.98 -5.23
CA LYS A 100 3.14 -12.55 -4.04
C LYS A 100 2.08 -13.57 -4.45
N ILE A 101 1.23 -13.24 -5.42
CA ILE A 101 0.20 -14.14 -5.94
C ILE A 101 0.82 -15.41 -6.54
N TYR A 102 1.88 -15.25 -7.33
CA TYR A 102 2.58 -16.39 -7.95
C TYR A 102 3.20 -17.33 -6.91
N LEU A 103 3.88 -16.78 -5.90
CA LEU A 103 4.49 -17.57 -4.83
C LEU A 103 3.46 -18.25 -3.95
N LEU A 104 2.33 -17.60 -3.67
CA LEU A 104 1.20 -18.21 -2.95
C LEU A 104 0.54 -19.33 -3.76
N LYS A 105 0.43 -19.18 -5.08
CA LYS A 105 -0.06 -20.25 -5.97
C LYS A 105 0.80 -21.50 -5.90
N ARG A 106 2.13 -21.36 -5.82
CA ARG A 106 3.05 -22.49 -5.60
C ARG A 106 2.88 -23.17 -4.24
N ARG A 107 2.12 -22.57 -3.32
CA ARG A 107 1.77 -23.11 -2.00
C ARG A 107 0.30 -23.55 -1.91
N ASN A 108 -0.34 -23.82 -3.05
CA ASN A 108 -1.75 -24.25 -3.14
C ASN A 108 -2.79 -23.21 -2.68
N VAL A 109 -2.41 -21.94 -2.58
CA VAL A 109 -3.39 -20.86 -2.39
C VAL A 109 -3.97 -20.49 -3.75
N THR A 110 -5.30 -20.41 -3.86
CA THR A 110 -5.92 -20.05 -5.13
C THR A 110 -5.57 -18.61 -5.52
N VAL A 111 -5.49 -18.35 -6.83
CA VAL A 111 -5.19 -17.01 -7.36
C VAL A 111 -6.24 -15.99 -6.92
N ILE A 112 -7.52 -16.40 -6.88
CA ILE A 112 -8.65 -15.60 -6.41
C ILE A 112 -8.43 -15.20 -4.95
N THR A 113 -8.19 -16.17 -4.06
CA THR A 113 -7.95 -15.90 -2.64
C THR A 113 -6.75 -14.98 -2.41
N ALA A 114 -5.64 -15.22 -3.12
CA ALA A 114 -4.44 -14.39 -3.01
C ALA A 114 -4.67 -12.95 -3.51
N THR A 115 -5.40 -12.78 -4.61
CA THR A 115 -5.73 -11.46 -5.18
C THR A 115 -6.69 -10.70 -4.26
N SER A 116 -7.74 -11.35 -3.76
CA SER A 116 -8.68 -10.74 -2.81
C SER A 116 -8.00 -10.38 -1.48
N ALA A 117 -7.04 -11.18 -1.01
CA ALA A 117 -6.24 -10.86 0.17
C ALA A 117 -5.32 -9.65 -0.06
N ALA A 118 -4.73 -9.51 -1.25
CA ALA A 118 -3.90 -8.36 -1.63
C ALA A 118 -4.71 -7.05 -1.65
N VAL A 119 -5.89 -7.06 -2.27
CA VAL A 119 -6.79 -5.89 -2.30
C VAL A 119 -7.22 -5.50 -0.89
N ARG A 120 -7.73 -6.45 -0.08
CA ARG A 120 -8.11 -6.20 1.31
C ARG A 120 -6.97 -5.66 2.16
N SER A 121 -5.77 -6.18 1.94
CA SER A 121 -4.57 -5.73 2.64
C SER A 121 -4.21 -4.29 2.31
N LYS A 122 -4.25 -3.90 1.03
CA LYS A 122 -3.96 -2.52 0.63
C LYS A 122 -5.02 -1.55 1.13
N THR A 123 -6.29 -1.96 1.12
CA THR A 123 -7.36 -1.20 1.77
C THR A 123 -7.07 -0.97 3.24
N ALA A 124 -6.80 -2.02 4.01
CA ALA A 124 -6.56 -1.92 5.44
C ALA A 124 -5.34 -1.03 5.74
N GLN A 125 -4.25 -1.16 4.96
CA GLN A 125 -3.09 -0.26 5.04
C GLN A 125 -3.48 1.20 4.76
N SER A 126 -4.24 1.47 3.70
CA SER A 126 -4.67 2.84 3.37
C SER A 126 -5.56 3.44 4.45
N VAL A 127 -6.46 2.66 5.06
CA VAL A 127 -7.27 3.08 6.22
C VAL A 127 -6.36 3.45 7.38
N ALA A 128 -5.44 2.56 7.75
CA ALA A 128 -4.56 2.74 8.88
C ALA A 128 -3.63 3.94 8.70
N GLN A 129 -2.97 4.07 7.55
CA GLN A 129 -2.11 5.22 7.23
C GLN A 129 -2.88 6.53 7.25
N SER A 130 -4.10 6.56 6.71
CA SER A 130 -4.93 7.78 6.72
C SER A 130 -5.37 8.15 8.14
N THR A 131 -5.72 7.16 8.96
CA THR A 131 -6.06 7.36 10.37
C THR A 131 -4.85 7.88 11.15
N PHE A 132 -3.68 7.32 10.89
CA PHE A 132 -2.41 7.75 11.51
C PHE A 132 -2.08 9.20 11.13
N ILE A 133 -2.20 9.57 9.85
CA ILE A 133 -2.02 10.96 9.40
C ILE A 133 -3.02 11.89 10.07
N ALA A 134 -4.29 11.49 10.18
CA ALA A 134 -5.31 12.29 10.85
C ALA A 134 -5.00 12.49 12.34
N MET A 135 -4.59 11.42 13.04
CA MET A 135 -4.14 11.51 14.44
C MET A 135 -2.93 12.43 14.58
N GLY A 136 -1.92 12.28 13.71
CA GLY A 136 -0.74 13.14 13.69
C GLY A 136 -1.08 14.61 13.45
N ALA A 137 -2.01 14.90 12.54
CA ALA A 137 -2.48 16.26 12.28
C ALA A 137 -3.21 16.87 13.49
N ILE A 138 -4.04 16.07 14.18
CA ILE A 138 -4.73 16.50 15.41
C ILE A 138 -3.71 16.82 16.51
N VAL A 139 -2.77 15.92 16.78
CA VAL A 139 -1.70 16.13 17.78
C VAL A 139 -0.89 17.37 17.43
N THR A 140 -0.54 17.54 16.16
CA THR A 140 0.20 18.71 15.66
C THR A 140 -0.58 20.01 15.85
N ALA A 141 -1.89 20.01 15.63
CA ALA A 141 -2.74 21.17 15.84
C ALA A 141 -2.78 21.62 17.31
N PHE A 142 -2.74 20.68 18.25
CA PHE A 142 -2.72 20.95 19.70
C PHE A 142 -1.33 21.30 20.26
N THR A 143 -0.25 20.84 19.61
CA THR A 143 1.13 21.02 20.11
C THR A 143 1.86 22.21 19.49
N LEU A 144 1.50 22.63 18.27
CA LEU A 144 2.15 23.77 17.61
C LEU A 144 1.81 25.10 18.32
N PRO A 145 2.80 25.99 18.54
CA PRO A 145 2.57 27.34 19.01
C PRO A 145 1.62 28.13 18.09
N ALA A 146 0.88 29.08 18.67
CA ALA A 146 -0.08 29.90 17.93
C ALA A 146 0.54 30.79 16.84
N GLU A 147 1.86 30.92 16.80
CA GLU A 147 2.59 31.77 15.85
C GLU A 147 2.64 31.18 14.42
N HIS A 148 2.39 29.87 14.26
CA HIS A 148 2.48 29.16 12.97
C HIS A 148 1.09 28.75 12.43
N VAL A 149 0.09 29.64 12.54
CA VAL A 149 -1.32 29.37 12.18
C VAL A 149 -1.47 28.88 10.73
N GLY A 150 -0.73 29.45 9.77
CA GLY A 150 -0.80 29.03 8.37
C GLY A 150 -0.37 27.58 8.14
N MET A 151 0.66 27.14 8.87
CA MET A 151 1.15 25.76 8.81
C MET A 151 0.17 24.79 9.47
N LYS A 152 -0.48 25.18 10.59
CA LYS A 152 -1.56 24.40 11.22
C LYS A 152 -2.70 24.11 10.23
N TRP A 153 -3.21 25.12 9.54
CA TRP A 153 -4.32 24.95 8.60
C TRP A 153 -3.93 24.14 7.35
N ALA A 154 -2.69 24.24 6.89
CA ALA A 154 -2.19 23.41 5.80
C ALA A 154 -2.20 21.90 6.17
N PHE A 155 -1.75 21.54 7.38
CA PHE A 155 -1.79 20.17 7.87
C PHE A 155 -3.23 19.66 8.08
N VAL A 156 -4.11 20.50 8.64
CA VAL A 156 -5.54 20.17 8.80
C VAL A 156 -6.19 19.96 7.43
N GLY A 157 -5.92 20.81 6.45
CA GLY A 157 -6.43 20.68 5.08
C GLY A 157 -5.95 19.38 4.40
N MET A 158 -4.67 19.05 4.51
CA MET A 158 -4.13 17.77 4.02
C MET A 158 -4.80 16.56 4.68
N ALA A 159 -5.04 16.61 6.01
CA ALA A 159 -5.72 15.54 6.73
C ALA A 159 -7.17 15.37 6.28
N ILE A 160 -7.92 16.47 6.08
CA ILE A 160 -9.31 16.43 5.60
C ILE A 160 -9.39 15.88 4.18
N ILE A 161 -8.51 16.33 3.27
CA ILE A 161 -8.46 15.82 1.89
C ILE A 161 -8.10 14.32 1.90
N GLY A 162 -7.07 13.93 2.64
CA GLY A 162 -6.67 12.52 2.79
C GLY A 162 -7.81 11.65 3.32
N PHE A 163 -8.48 12.09 4.39
CA PHE A 163 -9.63 11.39 4.97
C PHE A 163 -10.81 11.30 4.00
N THR A 164 -11.09 12.38 3.25
CA THR A 164 -12.18 12.43 2.27
C THR A 164 -11.94 11.44 1.13
N VAL A 165 -10.74 11.44 0.56
CA VAL A 165 -10.31 10.47 -0.48
C VAL A 165 -10.44 9.05 0.06
N MET A 166 -10.04 8.83 1.32
CA MET A 166 -10.10 7.53 1.98
C MET A 166 -11.54 7.01 2.15
N VAL A 167 -12.48 7.84 2.62
CA VAL A 167 -13.91 7.50 2.72
C VAL A 167 -14.50 7.18 1.34
N LEU A 168 -14.09 7.93 0.32
CA LEU A 168 -14.53 7.72 -1.06
C LEU A 168 -14.04 6.38 -1.62
N LEU A 169 -12.76 6.06 -1.41
CA LEU A 169 -12.18 4.76 -1.77
C LEU A 169 -12.85 3.61 -1.02
N PHE A 170 -13.17 3.79 0.27
CA PHE A 170 -13.86 2.76 1.06
C PHE A 170 -15.28 2.52 0.56
N LYS A 171 -16.03 3.57 0.20
CA LYS A 171 -17.35 3.46 -0.42
C LYS A 171 -17.32 2.75 -1.78
N ILE A 172 -16.32 3.05 -2.61
CA ILE A 172 -16.10 2.41 -3.91
C ILE A 172 -15.76 0.93 -3.75
N GLN A 173 -14.94 0.58 -2.76
CA GLN A 173 -14.59 -0.81 -2.49
C GLN A 173 -15.75 -1.64 -1.95
N LYS A 174 -16.65 -1.03 -1.16
CA LYS A 174 -17.84 -1.70 -0.62
C LYS A 174 -18.89 -2.07 -1.69
N HIS A 175 -18.84 -1.44 -2.86
CA HIS A 175 -19.76 -1.70 -3.97
C HIS A 175 -19.15 -2.53 -5.12
N GLY A 176 -17.97 -3.13 -4.90
CA GLY A 176 -17.22 -3.83 -5.94
C GLY A 176 -16.28 -2.86 -6.66
N MET A 177 -15.00 -2.91 -6.30
CA MET A 177 -13.97 -2.02 -6.85
C MET A 177 -13.79 -2.27 -8.35
N PHE A 178 -13.89 -3.52 -8.80
CA PHE A 178 -13.76 -3.89 -10.21
C PHE A 178 -14.97 -3.47 -11.04
N THR A 179 -16.19 -3.69 -10.55
CA THR A 179 -17.44 -3.28 -11.21
C THR A 179 -17.57 -1.75 -11.29
N THR A 180 -17.14 -1.02 -10.26
CA THR A 180 -17.12 0.44 -10.27
C THR A 180 -16.06 1.00 -11.22
N ILE A 181 -14.83 0.46 -11.23
CA ILE A 181 -13.78 0.86 -12.17
C ILE A 181 -14.18 0.51 -13.61
N LEU A 182 -14.76 -0.67 -13.86
CA LEU A 182 -15.31 -1.05 -15.17
C LEU A 182 -16.45 -0.12 -15.61
N GLY A 183 -17.33 0.28 -14.68
CA GLY A 183 -18.40 1.23 -14.93
C GLY A 183 -17.87 2.61 -15.31
N TRP A 184 -16.87 3.12 -14.59
CA TRP A 184 -16.23 4.39 -14.90
C TRP A 184 -15.44 4.35 -16.21
N VAL A 185 -14.71 3.26 -16.50
CA VAL A 185 -13.97 3.07 -17.75
C VAL A 185 -14.92 2.94 -18.96
N ARG A 186 -16.07 2.27 -18.80
CA ARG A 186 -17.15 2.25 -19.81
C ARG A 186 -17.77 3.65 -19.99
N LYS A 187 -18.00 4.39 -18.90
CA LYS A 187 -18.56 5.75 -18.93
C LYS A 187 -17.60 6.78 -19.54
N LEU A 188 -16.29 6.53 -19.45
CA LEU A 188 -15.22 7.27 -20.13
C LEU A 188 -14.99 6.83 -21.60
N GLY A 189 -15.82 5.94 -22.15
CA GLY A 189 -15.86 5.63 -23.58
C GLY A 189 -14.85 4.57 -24.07
N PHE A 190 -14.11 3.92 -23.18
CA PHE A 190 -13.19 2.84 -23.58
C PHE A 190 -13.95 1.52 -23.78
N LYS A 191 -14.19 1.13 -25.04
CA LYS A 191 -14.75 -0.18 -25.41
C LYS A 191 -13.74 -1.30 -25.16
N LEU A 192 -13.67 -1.81 -23.94
CA LEU A 192 -12.90 -3.00 -23.60
C LEU A 192 -13.65 -4.28 -23.99
N GLN A 193 -13.67 -4.58 -25.28
CA GLN A 193 -14.27 -5.80 -25.86
C GLN A 193 -13.58 -7.10 -25.37
N SER A 194 -12.39 -6.99 -24.78
CA SER A 194 -11.63 -8.11 -24.19
C SER A 194 -12.04 -8.50 -22.76
N LEU A 195 -12.92 -7.73 -22.10
CA LEU A 195 -13.31 -7.96 -20.69
C LEU A 195 -14.66 -8.68 -20.51
N VAL A 196 -15.44 -8.85 -21.58
CA VAL A 196 -16.73 -9.56 -21.56
C VAL A 196 -16.56 -11.07 -21.32
N SER A 197 -15.44 -11.66 -21.75
CA SER A 197 -15.17 -13.10 -21.54
C SER A 197 -14.72 -13.46 -20.11
N LYS A 198 -14.60 -12.47 -19.20
CA LYS A 198 -14.15 -12.67 -17.80
C LYS A 198 -15.10 -12.07 -16.76
N GLU A 199 -16.27 -11.59 -17.16
CA GLU A 199 -17.28 -10.98 -16.26
C GLU A 199 -17.71 -11.94 -15.13
N GLU A 200 -17.83 -13.24 -15.43
CA GLU A 200 -18.27 -14.25 -14.47
C GLU A 200 -17.26 -14.47 -13.33
N LYS A 201 -15.96 -14.50 -13.65
CA LYS A 201 -14.87 -14.57 -12.65
C LYS A 201 -14.72 -13.31 -11.82
N LEU A 202 -15.03 -12.15 -12.40
CA LEU A 202 -15.05 -10.89 -11.67
C LEU A 202 -16.22 -10.83 -10.68
N ARG A 203 -17.34 -11.46 -11.04
CA ARG A 203 -18.52 -11.61 -10.18
C ARG A 203 -18.27 -12.55 -9.01
N GLU A 204 -17.64 -13.71 -9.24
CA GLU A 204 -17.22 -14.61 -8.15
C GLU A 204 -16.22 -13.95 -7.19
N LEU A 205 -15.32 -13.10 -7.71
CA LEU A 205 -14.40 -12.31 -6.89
C LEU A 205 -15.15 -11.29 -6.02
N ASP A 206 -16.12 -10.58 -6.58
CA ASP A 206 -16.94 -9.60 -5.86
C ASP A 206 -17.82 -10.29 -4.80
N ASP A 207 -18.40 -11.46 -5.08
CA ASP A 207 -19.21 -12.22 -4.12
C ASP A 207 -18.39 -12.74 -2.93
N GLN A 208 -17.16 -13.20 -3.15
CA GLN A 208 -16.26 -13.59 -2.06
C GLN A 208 -15.80 -12.41 -1.20
N ILE A 209 -15.62 -11.23 -1.82
CA ILE A 209 -15.30 -10.00 -1.09
C ILE A 209 -16.51 -9.55 -0.26
N TYR A 210 -17.71 -9.67 -0.82
CA TYR A 210 -18.96 -9.33 -0.15
C TYR A 210 -19.24 -10.25 1.04
N GLU A 211 -19.09 -11.58 0.89
CA GLU A 211 -19.22 -12.53 2.01
C GLU A 211 -18.20 -12.27 3.12
N PHE A 212 -16.96 -11.92 2.78
CA PHE A 212 -15.95 -11.58 3.79
C PHE A 212 -16.32 -10.32 4.58
N TYR A 213 -16.86 -9.30 3.91
CA TYR A 213 -17.31 -8.07 4.56
C TYR A 213 -18.52 -8.28 5.48
N ASN A 214 -19.41 -9.23 5.15
CA ASN A 214 -20.65 -9.47 5.88
C ASN A 214 -20.52 -10.52 6.99
N ARG A 215 -19.56 -11.45 6.89
CA ARG A 215 -19.39 -12.55 7.85
C ARG A 215 -18.42 -12.25 9.01
N ASP A 216 -17.44 -11.35 8.83
CA ASP A 216 -16.30 -11.25 9.75
C ASP A 216 -15.88 -9.80 10.12
N GLN A 217 -16.83 -8.95 10.54
CA GLN A 217 -16.56 -7.58 11.04
C GLN A 217 -15.45 -7.51 12.12
N LYS A 218 -15.26 -8.59 12.90
CA LYS A 218 -14.26 -8.67 13.97
C LYS A 218 -12.83 -8.79 13.42
N TYR A 219 -12.62 -9.53 12.33
CA TYR A 219 -11.28 -9.71 11.72
C TYR A 219 -10.84 -8.49 10.92
N PHE A 220 -11.78 -7.77 10.29
CA PHE A 220 -11.48 -6.50 9.65
C PHE A 220 -10.98 -5.44 10.66
N ARG A 221 -11.59 -5.39 11.85
CA ARG A 221 -11.14 -4.51 12.95
C ARG A 221 -9.74 -4.90 13.45
N TRP A 222 -9.47 -6.20 13.62
CA TRP A 222 -8.14 -6.67 14.03
C TRP A 222 -7.06 -6.41 12.98
N CYS A 223 -7.37 -6.61 11.70
CA CYS A 223 -6.45 -6.31 10.60
C CYS A 223 -6.09 -4.81 10.54
N THR A 224 -7.10 -3.94 10.60
CA THR A 224 -6.89 -2.48 10.63
C THR A 224 -6.11 -2.04 11.86
N PHE A 225 -6.37 -2.64 13.03
CA PHE A 225 -5.64 -2.36 14.26
C PHE A 225 -4.17 -2.79 14.17
N THR A 226 -3.88 -3.96 13.62
CA THR A 226 -2.48 -4.39 13.40
C THR A 226 -1.73 -3.47 12.46
N TYR A 227 -2.36 -3.00 11.37
CA TYR A 227 -1.75 -2.03 10.45
C TYR A 227 -1.62 -0.62 11.02
N LEU A 228 -2.27 -0.33 12.15
CA LEU A 228 -2.17 0.97 12.82
C LEU A 228 -1.06 0.98 13.88
N ILE A 229 -0.66 -0.20 14.36
CA ILE A 229 0.41 -0.38 15.36
C ILE A 229 1.77 -0.70 14.72
N GLY A 230 1.75 -1.39 13.58
CA GLY A 230 2.93 -1.58 12.72
C GLY A 230 3.11 -0.38 11.81
#